data_AF-A0ABD3WKI5-F1
#
_entry.id   AF-A0ABD3WKI5-F1
#
_cell.length_a   1.000
_cell.length_b   1.000
_cell.length_c   1.000
_cell.angle_alpha   90.00
_cell.angle_beta   90.00
_cell.angle_gamma   90.00
#
_symmetry.space_group_name_H-M   'P 1'
#
loop_
_entity.id
_entity.type
_entity.pdbx_description
1 polymer ?
#
loop_
_entity_poly.entity_id
_entity_poly.type
_entity_poly.pdbx_seq_one_letter_code
_entity_poly.pdbx_strand_id
1 'polypeptide(L)'
;MTRSTKLTSKIRNLKDYHSRIINNVIPQPTGIDAANTLKYFSQTLLSILKDVPNIPAESYGPRQRDSVRLSIFPNLNYSGLYHAVLNMIDLVPIVQIGQLELGEAVLNVLGCLVPFLEHELLDSLPYTVASTLAIFPPTLHKDTIDLLCSNLLPMTLGFDGCVEPSYASESAAAIITMVFQHTDNGSYHSQILECFMSIKRDIIKDILSIIAYGPPSARAPAANLLFYYWPQLNPSLSDRRGIHYKYSAWPPVLCQRENCVNSGNCQAVKMCLNPALAIHSRDKPPPLYICSDCADVLRKDHSEYMMDILLPMSHVSTICENKNCKSKNNATLSTCFSIECACFNGNRPIRYCQNCHEVHHASQQGIRHVYHLSIPVIWSCTPEMQRYLMDAIISLLKEAQPLESKRSLEMGEELRHRIGEEDDMFEVEDAGERKLLSRYGIWLLVELCKPKDDIPIEILGRLLGMLFQWFDATAYLPDDNVGNALERLKSEYITNWLKEVNKSHLEVIVSCLLPHPVEYARVGGFWDTLATRTTQIKEGLNCFFCLVPYDIITFQVNNTGFRLIQNILLTFFLTVIY
;
A
#
# COMPACT_ATOMS: atom_id res chain seq x y z
N MET A 1 15.37 -23.21 41.13
CA MET A 1 14.18 -22.55 40.54
C MET A 1 14.02 -23.04 39.11
N THR A 2 12.89 -23.65 38.74
CA THR A 2 12.68 -24.19 37.38
C THR A 2 12.56 -23.07 36.34
N ARG A 3 12.85 -23.35 35.07
CA ARG A 3 12.77 -22.38 33.94
C ARG A 3 11.39 -21.73 33.87
N SER A 4 10.33 -22.52 34.10
CA SER A 4 8.94 -22.06 34.15
C SER A 4 8.67 -21.04 35.27
N THR A 5 9.14 -21.29 36.50
CA THR A 5 8.95 -20.35 37.61
C THR A 5 9.68 -19.03 37.36
N LYS A 6 10.90 -19.07 36.79
CA LYS A 6 11.65 -17.85 36.43
C LYS A 6 10.94 -17.03 35.35
N LEU A 7 10.45 -17.69 34.29
CA LEU A 7 9.72 -17.03 33.20
C LEU A 7 8.46 -16.33 33.73
N THR A 8 7.63 -17.03 34.48
CA THR A 8 6.40 -16.47 35.07
C THR A 8 6.69 -15.30 36.01
N SER A 9 7.76 -15.38 36.82
CA SER A 9 8.18 -14.26 37.66
C SER A 9 8.60 -13.04 36.84
N LYS A 10 9.35 -13.22 35.77
CA LYS A 10 9.78 -12.10 34.90
C LYS A 10 8.61 -11.50 34.12
N ILE A 11 7.60 -12.29 33.73
CA ILE A 11 6.37 -11.78 33.11
C ILE A 11 5.62 -10.88 34.10
N ARG A 12 5.55 -11.30 35.38
CA ARG A 12 4.97 -10.48 36.45
C ARG A 12 5.73 -9.16 36.61
N ASN A 13 7.06 -9.17 36.51
CA ASN A 13 7.86 -7.95 36.58
C ASN A 13 7.54 -6.98 35.44
N LEU A 14 7.36 -7.46 34.19
CA LEU A 14 6.94 -6.58 33.08
C LEU A 14 5.57 -5.95 33.34
N LYS A 15 4.61 -6.73 33.85
CA LYS A 15 3.29 -6.23 34.21
C LYS A 15 3.34 -5.20 35.35
N ASP A 16 4.22 -5.41 36.33
CA ASP A 16 4.49 -4.43 37.40
C ASP A 16 5.09 -3.13 36.83
N TYR A 17 6.08 -3.24 35.95
CA TYR A 17 6.69 -2.07 35.31
C TYR A 17 5.66 -1.24 34.53
N HIS A 18 4.86 -1.92 33.70
CA HIS A 18 3.77 -1.29 32.98
C HIS A 18 2.79 -0.57 33.91
N SER A 19 2.31 -1.25 34.96
CA SER A 19 1.39 -0.65 35.93
C SER A 19 1.99 0.58 36.62
N ARG A 20 3.27 0.52 37.01
CA ARG A 20 3.94 1.63 37.72
C ARG A 20 4.20 2.83 36.82
N ILE A 21 4.53 2.61 35.54
CA ILE A 21 4.72 3.70 34.58
C ILE A 21 3.39 4.40 34.31
N ILE A 22 2.32 3.65 34.01
CA ILE A 22 1.00 4.23 33.74
C ILE A 22 0.42 4.97 34.94
N ASN A 23 0.57 4.40 36.14
CA ASN A 23 0.01 4.98 37.36
C ASN A 23 0.98 5.95 38.08
N ASN A 24 2.13 6.27 37.48
CA ASN A 24 3.16 7.14 38.06
C ASN A 24 3.60 6.74 39.49
N VAL A 25 3.75 5.44 39.74
CA VAL A 25 4.10 4.89 41.07
C VAL A 25 5.62 4.88 41.27
N ILE A 26 6.08 5.58 42.30
CA ILE A 26 7.51 5.76 42.63
C ILE A 26 8.07 4.54 43.40
N PRO A 27 9.32 4.11 43.13
CA PRO A 27 10.22 4.61 42.08
C PRO A 27 9.78 4.17 40.68
N GLN A 28 9.78 5.05 39.68
CA GLN A 28 9.36 4.66 38.34
C GLN A 28 10.47 3.82 37.66
N PRO A 29 10.15 2.66 37.07
CA PRO A 29 11.15 1.90 36.31
C PRO A 29 11.50 2.63 35.01
N THR A 30 12.75 2.50 34.58
CA THR A 30 13.21 3.10 33.32
C THR A 30 12.93 2.18 32.13
N GLY A 31 12.96 2.73 30.91
CA GLY A 31 12.92 1.93 29.68
C GLY A 31 14.08 0.94 29.60
N ILE A 32 15.24 1.26 30.17
CA ILE A 32 16.41 0.37 30.25
C ILE A 32 16.11 -0.86 31.14
N ASP A 33 15.45 -0.68 32.29
CA ASP A 33 15.10 -1.79 33.19
C ASP A 33 14.15 -2.78 32.52
N ALA A 34 13.16 -2.24 31.81
CA ALA A 34 12.23 -3.00 31.00
C ALA A 34 12.94 -3.71 29.84
N ALA A 35 13.79 -3.01 29.09
CA ALA A 35 14.59 -3.55 27.99
C ALA A 35 15.48 -4.71 28.44
N ASN A 36 16.14 -4.61 29.59
CA ASN A 36 16.97 -5.69 30.14
C ASN A 36 16.14 -6.93 30.49
N THR A 37 14.92 -6.73 30.98
CA THR A 37 13.98 -7.84 31.24
C THR A 37 13.50 -8.49 29.94
N LEU A 38 13.25 -7.70 28.89
CA LEU A 38 12.91 -8.19 27.56
C LEU A 38 14.06 -8.96 26.89
N LYS A 39 15.30 -8.46 26.99
CA LYS A 39 16.51 -9.15 26.50
C LYS A 39 16.69 -10.53 27.12
N TYR A 40 16.36 -10.70 28.40
CA TYR A 40 16.33 -12.02 29.05
C TYR A 40 15.35 -12.97 28.36
N PHE A 41 14.17 -12.50 27.94
CA PHE A 41 13.21 -13.31 27.21
C PHE A 41 13.73 -13.70 25.82
N SER A 42 14.28 -12.76 25.04
CA SER A 42 14.89 -13.07 23.74
C SER A 42 15.96 -14.16 23.88
N GLN A 43 16.90 -14.00 24.82
CA GLN A 43 17.95 -15.00 25.07
C GLN A 43 17.37 -16.35 25.50
N THR A 44 16.32 -16.34 26.33
CA THR A 44 15.65 -17.57 26.78
C THR A 44 14.98 -18.28 25.62
N LEU A 45 14.27 -17.56 24.75
CA LEU A 45 13.57 -18.10 23.58
C LEU A 45 14.56 -18.66 22.56
N LEU A 46 15.63 -17.90 22.25
CA LEU A 46 16.70 -18.35 21.37
C LEU A 46 17.39 -19.61 21.92
N SER A 47 17.65 -19.68 23.23
CA SER A 47 18.17 -20.92 23.83
C SER A 47 17.24 -22.11 23.63
N ILE A 48 15.91 -21.94 23.73
CA ILE A 48 14.96 -23.04 23.45
C ILE A 48 15.07 -23.46 21.98
N LEU A 49 15.15 -22.49 21.06
CA LEU A 49 15.26 -22.77 19.63
C LEU A 49 16.56 -23.51 19.26
N LYS A 50 17.66 -23.28 19.98
CA LYS A 50 18.92 -24.04 19.78
C LYS A 50 18.77 -25.52 20.10
N ASP A 51 17.93 -25.85 21.07
CA ASP A 51 17.81 -27.21 21.63
C ASP A 51 16.75 -28.06 20.89
N VAL A 52 16.08 -27.51 19.89
CA VAL A 52 14.92 -28.11 19.21
C VAL A 52 15.30 -28.52 17.77
N PRO A 53 14.86 -29.70 17.29
CA PRO A 53 15.04 -30.08 15.88
C PRO A 53 14.35 -29.08 14.93
N ASN A 54 14.83 -29.00 13.70
CA ASN A 54 14.31 -28.02 12.74
C ASN A 54 12.78 -28.16 12.55
N ILE A 55 12.09 -27.02 12.52
CA ILE A 55 10.66 -26.94 12.31
C ILE A 55 10.43 -26.76 10.81
N PRO A 56 9.75 -27.70 10.13
CA PRO A 56 9.42 -27.52 8.72
C PRO A 56 8.67 -26.21 8.51
N ALA A 57 9.01 -25.47 7.46
CA ALA A 57 8.39 -24.17 7.19
C ALA A 57 6.86 -24.29 7.03
N GLU A 58 6.40 -25.41 6.48
CA GLU A 58 4.98 -25.72 6.35
C GLU A 58 4.26 -25.95 7.70
N SER A 59 4.97 -26.06 8.81
CA SER A 59 4.38 -26.19 10.16
C SER A 59 3.89 -24.87 10.74
N TYR A 60 4.17 -23.74 10.07
CA TYR A 60 3.74 -22.41 10.46
C TYR A 60 2.46 -21.95 9.76
N GLY A 61 1.95 -22.72 8.78
CA GLY A 61 0.73 -22.40 8.03
C GLY A 61 -0.56 -22.69 8.83
N PRO A 62 -1.32 -23.76 8.51
CA PRO A 62 -2.67 -23.95 9.04
C PRO A 62 -2.72 -24.17 10.56
N ARG A 63 -3.76 -23.62 11.22
CA ARG A 63 -4.11 -23.84 12.65
C ARG A 63 -4.01 -25.30 13.08
N GLN A 64 -4.35 -26.24 12.20
CA GLN A 64 -4.31 -27.68 12.49
C GLN A 64 -2.90 -28.21 12.81
N ARG A 65 -1.85 -27.49 12.42
CA ARG A 65 -0.44 -27.85 12.64
C ARG A 65 0.15 -27.26 13.92
N ASP A 66 -0.58 -26.36 14.60
CA ASP A 66 -0.13 -25.72 15.83
C ASP A 66 0.14 -26.72 16.94
N SER A 67 -0.77 -27.68 17.15
CA SER A 67 -0.61 -28.69 18.22
C SER A 67 0.68 -29.50 18.06
N VAL A 68 1.02 -29.86 16.83
CA VAL A 68 2.24 -30.60 16.50
C VAL A 68 3.47 -29.71 16.69
N ARG A 69 3.48 -28.50 16.12
CA ARG A 69 4.60 -27.56 16.25
C ARG A 69 4.88 -27.18 17.70
N LEU A 70 3.83 -26.82 18.44
CA LEU A 70 3.94 -26.36 19.82
C LEU A 70 4.33 -27.49 20.79
N SER A 71 4.03 -28.75 20.45
CA SER A 71 4.43 -29.92 21.27
C SER A 71 5.94 -30.11 21.38
N ILE A 72 6.72 -29.53 20.46
CA ILE A 72 8.18 -29.63 20.42
C ILE A 72 8.83 -28.73 21.49
N PHE A 73 8.12 -27.68 21.91
CA PHE A 73 8.66 -26.72 22.86
C PHE A 73 8.32 -27.07 24.32
N PRO A 74 9.15 -26.62 25.28
CA PRO A 74 8.78 -26.67 26.69
C PRO A 74 7.45 -25.97 26.94
N ASN A 75 6.58 -26.57 27.76
CA ASN A 75 5.30 -25.97 28.13
C ASN A 75 5.51 -24.75 29.06
N LEU A 76 5.59 -23.58 28.45
CA LEU A 76 5.81 -22.27 29.08
C LEU A 76 4.69 -21.31 28.68
N ASN A 77 4.50 -20.25 29.46
CA ASN A 77 3.44 -19.27 29.22
C ASN A 77 3.82 -18.26 28.10
N TYR A 78 3.90 -18.73 26.84
CA TYR A 78 4.25 -17.90 25.69
C TYR A 78 3.17 -16.86 25.36
N SER A 79 1.89 -17.23 25.43
CA SER A 79 0.75 -16.29 25.27
C SER A 79 0.78 -15.19 26.34
N GLY A 80 1.04 -15.54 27.61
CA GLY A 80 1.17 -14.54 28.67
C GLY A 80 2.36 -13.61 28.49
N LEU A 81 3.46 -14.09 27.89
CA LEU A 81 4.59 -13.25 27.50
C LEU A 81 4.20 -12.33 26.33
N TYR A 82 3.56 -12.86 25.28
CA TYR A 82 3.05 -12.10 24.14
C TYR A 82 2.22 -10.90 24.60
N HIS A 83 1.17 -11.12 25.39
CA HIS A 83 0.33 -10.03 25.90
C HIS A 83 1.08 -9.05 26.81
N ALA A 84 2.06 -9.53 27.59
CA ALA A 84 2.89 -8.65 28.40
C ALA A 84 3.77 -7.75 27.53
N VAL A 85 4.31 -8.25 26.42
CA VAL A 85 5.13 -7.49 25.47
C VAL A 85 4.28 -6.48 24.69
N LEU A 86 3.05 -6.84 24.29
CA LEU A 86 2.14 -5.91 23.64
C LEU A 86 1.87 -4.67 24.49
N ASN A 87 1.61 -4.85 25.79
CA ASN A 87 1.41 -3.74 26.71
C ASN A 87 2.65 -2.83 26.82
N MET A 88 3.86 -3.34 26.53
CA MET A 88 5.08 -2.52 26.56
C MET A 88 5.19 -1.58 25.36
N ILE A 89 4.50 -1.84 24.24
CA ILE A 89 4.50 -0.99 23.05
C ILE A 89 4.04 0.43 23.42
N ASP A 90 2.93 0.53 24.14
CA ASP A 90 2.33 1.81 24.53
C ASP A 90 3.18 2.60 25.53
N LEU A 91 4.17 1.96 26.17
CA LEU A 91 5.08 2.63 27.10
C LEU A 91 6.26 3.30 26.40
N VAL A 92 6.64 2.84 25.21
CA VAL A 92 7.77 3.38 24.44
C VAL A 92 7.71 4.91 24.30
N PRO A 93 6.57 5.55 23.94
CA PRO A 93 6.52 7.01 23.84
C PRO A 93 6.49 7.73 25.19
N ILE A 94 6.18 7.03 26.28
CA ILE A 94 5.94 7.61 27.62
C ILE A 94 7.22 7.56 28.49
N VAL A 95 8.10 6.58 28.26
CA VAL A 95 9.33 6.43 29.05
C VAL A 95 10.32 7.57 28.77
N GLN A 96 10.81 8.20 29.83
CA GLN A 96 11.75 9.33 29.73
C GLN A 96 13.20 8.89 29.41
N ILE A 97 13.58 7.68 29.82
CA ILE A 97 14.95 7.16 29.69
C ILE A 97 14.88 5.76 29.08
N GLY A 98 15.69 5.51 28.04
CA GLY A 98 15.82 4.18 27.41
C GLY A 98 14.72 3.83 26.41
N GLN A 99 14.12 4.83 25.75
CA GLN A 99 13.05 4.63 24.77
C GLN A 99 13.49 3.74 23.60
N LEU A 100 14.67 4.01 23.04
CA LEU A 100 15.20 3.27 21.89
C LEU A 100 15.46 1.81 22.28
N GLU A 101 16.18 1.58 23.38
CA GLU A 101 16.52 0.26 23.87
C GLU A 101 15.29 -0.56 24.23
N LEU A 102 14.24 0.08 24.75
CA LEU A 102 12.95 -0.57 25.00
C LEU A 102 12.28 -0.98 23.70
N GLY A 103 12.19 -0.08 22.71
CA GLY A 103 11.59 -0.38 21.41
C GLY A 103 12.32 -1.51 20.66
N GLU A 104 13.66 -1.46 20.61
CA GLU A 104 14.48 -2.54 20.04
C GLU A 104 14.22 -3.88 20.74
N ALA A 105 14.18 -3.88 22.07
CA ALA A 105 13.96 -5.09 22.84
C ALA A 105 12.54 -5.66 22.64
N VAL A 106 11.52 -4.80 22.50
CA VAL A 106 10.15 -5.20 22.16
C VAL A 106 10.12 -5.88 20.79
N LEU A 107 10.63 -5.23 19.73
CA LEU A 107 10.67 -5.79 18.38
C LEU A 107 11.41 -7.13 18.33
N ASN A 108 12.55 -7.22 19.02
CA ASN A 108 13.33 -8.44 19.09
C ASN A 108 12.59 -9.59 19.79
N VAL A 109 11.89 -9.33 20.91
CA VAL A 109 11.09 -10.36 21.59
C VAL A 109 9.93 -10.81 20.70
N LEU A 110 9.23 -9.88 20.03
CA LEU A 110 8.14 -10.22 19.11
C LEU A 110 8.63 -11.13 17.96
N GLY A 111 9.77 -10.82 17.35
CA GLY A 111 10.38 -11.69 16.33
C GLY A 111 10.81 -13.05 16.87
N CYS A 112 11.33 -13.12 18.10
CA CYS A 112 11.69 -14.39 18.75
C CYS A 112 10.47 -15.23 19.16
N LEU A 113 9.31 -14.61 19.36
CA LEU A 113 8.08 -15.30 19.78
C LEU A 113 7.41 -16.07 18.65
N VAL A 114 7.63 -15.69 17.38
CA VAL A 114 6.99 -16.27 16.19
C VAL A 114 6.88 -17.80 16.24
N PRO A 115 7.93 -18.59 16.54
CA PRO A 115 7.83 -20.04 16.59
C PRO A 115 6.97 -20.61 17.71
N PHE A 116 6.67 -19.82 18.75
CA PHE A 116 6.01 -20.26 19.98
C PHE A 116 4.54 -19.83 20.07
N LEU A 117 4.06 -19.01 19.14
CA LEU A 117 2.69 -18.51 19.15
C LEU A 117 1.75 -19.46 18.43
N GLU A 118 0.52 -19.58 18.94
CA GLU A 118 -0.61 -20.16 18.21
C GLU A 118 -0.96 -19.27 17.01
N HIS A 119 -1.52 -19.87 15.96
CA HIS A 119 -1.81 -19.21 14.69
C HIS A 119 -2.67 -17.96 14.87
N GLU A 120 -3.67 -17.96 15.76
CA GLU A 120 -4.49 -16.76 16.02
C GLU A 120 -3.67 -15.54 16.47
N LEU A 121 -2.71 -15.75 17.36
CA LEU A 121 -1.84 -14.68 17.85
C LEU A 121 -0.82 -14.28 16.78
N LEU A 122 -0.26 -15.28 16.09
CA LEU A 122 0.71 -15.09 15.02
C LEU A 122 0.13 -14.27 13.85
N ASP A 123 -1.11 -14.54 13.46
CA ASP A 123 -1.82 -13.90 12.35
C ASP A 123 -2.09 -12.41 12.61
N SER A 124 -2.26 -12.01 13.87
CA SER A 124 -2.42 -10.60 14.27
C SER A 124 -1.11 -9.80 14.32
N LEU A 125 0.03 -10.49 14.45
CA LEU A 125 1.31 -9.88 14.76
C LEU A 125 1.84 -8.91 13.68
N PRO A 126 1.71 -9.19 12.35
CA PRO A 126 2.15 -8.25 11.32
C PRO A 126 1.48 -6.88 11.44
N TYR A 127 0.17 -6.83 11.68
CA TYR A 127 -0.53 -5.56 11.86
C TYR A 127 -0.08 -4.83 13.12
N THR A 128 0.06 -5.53 14.24
CA THR A 128 0.53 -4.94 15.50
C THR A 128 1.96 -4.38 15.39
N VAL A 129 2.84 -5.07 14.66
CA VAL A 129 4.20 -4.56 14.42
C VAL A 129 4.16 -3.37 13.47
N ALA A 130 3.34 -3.38 12.43
CA ALA A 130 3.18 -2.24 11.54
C ALA A 130 2.65 -0.99 12.28
N SER A 131 1.73 -1.15 13.22
CA SER A 131 1.20 -0.02 14.01
C SER A 131 2.26 0.61 14.93
N THR A 132 3.38 -0.07 15.21
CA THR A 132 4.49 0.56 15.96
C THR A 132 5.12 1.73 15.20
N LEU A 133 5.00 1.81 13.88
CA LEU A 133 5.49 2.95 13.09
C LEU A 133 4.82 4.27 13.47
N ALA A 134 3.60 4.22 14.00
CA ALA A 134 2.88 5.40 14.46
C ALA A 134 3.35 5.89 15.85
N ILE A 135 4.08 5.05 16.60
CA ILE A 135 4.34 5.22 18.04
C ILE A 135 5.83 5.28 18.36
N PHE A 136 6.64 4.45 17.69
CA PHE A 136 8.06 4.31 17.95
C PHE A 136 8.87 5.43 17.28
N PRO A 137 10.06 5.75 17.81
CA PRO A 137 10.94 6.70 17.15
C PRO A 137 11.29 6.28 15.70
N PRO A 138 11.44 7.24 14.76
CA PRO A 138 11.80 6.95 13.36
C PRO A 138 13.08 6.14 13.17
N THR A 139 14.01 6.18 14.14
CA THR A 139 15.23 5.36 14.13
C THR A 139 14.94 3.86 14.14
N LEU A 140 13.77 3.43 14.65
CA LEU A 140 13.34 2.03 14.69
C LEU A 140 12.55 1.60 13.46
N HIS A 141 12.18 2.52 12.55
CA HIS A 141 11.38 2.18 11.38
C HIS A 141 12.05 1.09 10.53
N LYS A 142 13.38 1.15 10.39
CA LYS A 142 14.13 0.11 9.67
C LYS A 142 13.93 -1.27 10.28
N ASP A 143 14.07 -1.39 11.60
CA ASP A 143 13.94 -2.66 12.31
C ASP A 143 12.50 -3.20 12.23
N THR A 144 11.50 -2.31 12.31
CA THR A 144 10.09 -2.66 12.12
C THR A 144 9.83 -3.21 10.71
N ILE A 145 10.29 -2.52 9.66
CA ILE A 145 10.11 -2.96 8.26
C ILE A 145 10.86 -4.26 7.97
N ASP A 146 12.10 -4.38 8.45
CA ASP A 146 12.90 -5.59 8.28
C ASP A 146 12.26 -6.78 9.01
N LEU A 147 11.70 -6.59 10.21
CA LEU A 147 10.96 -7.62 10.95
C LEU A 147 9.69 -8.07 10.20
N LEU A 148 8.92 -7.12 9.66
CA LEU A 148 7.72 -7.42 8.87
C LEU A 148 8.06 -8.25 7.63
N CYS A 149 9.01 -7.77 6.82
CA CYS A 149 9.29 -8.33 5.50
C CYS A 149 10.14 -9.61 5.54
N SER A 150 11.03 -9.73 6.53
CA SER A 150 12.02 -10.82 6.57
C SER A 150 11.60 -12.00 7.46
N ASN A 151 10.58 -11.82 8.31
CA ASN A 151 10.15 -12.81 9.29
C ASN A 151 8.62 -12.90 9.34
N LEU A 152 7.91 -11.84 9.73
CA LEU A 152 6.48 -11.96 10.05
C LEU A 152 5.61 -12.34 8.85
N LEU A 153 5.64 -11.54 7.78
CA LEU A 153 4.79 -11.75 6.60
C LEU A 153 5.08 -13.07 5.87
N PRO A 154 6.35 -13.45 5.61
CA PRO A 154 6.63 -14.76 5.02
C PRO A 154 6.13 -15.93 5.88
N MET A 155 6.17 -15.81 7.20
CA MET A 155 5.75 -16.89 8.10
C MET A 155 4.23 -16.97 8.27
N THR A 156 3.52 -15.84 8.23
CA THR A 156 2.04 -15.80 8.33
C THR A 156 1.35 -16.09 7.01
N LEU A 157 1.90 -15.60 5.89
CA LEU A 157 1.25 -15.64 4.57
C LEU A 157 1.96 -16.57 3.56
N GLY A 158 3.25 -16.85 3.76
CA GLY A 158 4.11 -17.44 2.72
C GLY A 158 3.98 -18.94 2.51
N PHE A 159 3.25 -19.67 3.36
CA PHE A 159 3.25 -21.14 3.34
C PHE A 159 1.93 -21.80 2.97
N ASP A 160 0.92 -21.02 2.61
CA ASP A 160 -0.40 -21.60 2.41
C ASP A 160 -0.84 -21.71 0.95
N GLY A 161 -1.14 -22.94 0.58
CA GLY A 161 -2.13 -23.23 -0.46
C GLY A 161 -3.57 -23.06 0.05
N CYS A 162 -3.78 -22.65 1.32
CA CYS A 162 -5.09 -22.24 1.80
C CYS A 162 -5.59 -21.05 1.01
N VAL A 163 -6.79 -21.26 0.49
CA VAL A 163 -7.59 -20.27 -0.23
C VAL A 163 -8.34 -19.37 0.77
N GLU A 164 -8.33 -19.70 2.06
CA GLU A 164 -9.09 -18.97 3.08
C GLU A 164 -8.35 -17.69 3.52
N PRO A 165 -9.08 -16.56 3.63
CA PRO A 165 -8.50 -15.31 4.07
C PRO A 165 -8.09 -15.38 5.55
N SER A 166 -6.83 -15.02 5.82
CA SER A 166 -6.26 -14.81 7.16
C SER A 166 -6.38 -13.35 7.59
N TYR A 167 -6.28 -13.07 8.89
CA TYR A 167 -6.23 -11.70 9.40
C TYR A 167 -5.06 -10.93 8.80
N ALA A 168 -3.88 -11.54 8.66
CA ALA A 168 -2.72 -10.93 8.02
C ALA A 168 -2.97 -10.60 6.55
N SER A 169 -3.73 -11.42 5.82
CA SER A 169 -4.03 -11.17 4.40
C SER A 169 -5.10 -10.09 4.22
N GLU A 170 -6.09 -10.04 5.11
CA GLU A 170 -7.17 -9.04 5.10
C GLU A 170 -6.70 -7.67 5.62
N SER A 171 -5.67 -7.66 6.49
CA SER A 171 -5.05 -6.43 7.00
C SER A 171 -3.94 -5.88 6.10
N ALA A 172 -3.69 -6.48 4.93
CA ALA A 172 -2.62 -6.08 4.01
C ALA A 172 -2.70 -4.59 3.64
N ALA A 173 -3.87 -4.10 3.21
CA ALA A 173 -4.08 -2.68 2.93
C ALA A 173 -3.74 -1.77 4.13
N ALA A 174 -4.10 -2.18 5.35
CA ALA A 174 -3.83 -1.40 6.56
C ALA A 174 -2.34 -1.41 6.93
N ILE A 175 -1.66 -2.55 6.82
CA ILE A 175 -0.22 -2.69 7.03
C ILE A 175 0.55 -1.79 6.05
N ILE A 176 0.22 -1.85 4.77
CA ILE A 176 0.85 -1.00 3.75
C ILE A 176 0.56 0.48 4.02
N THR A 177 -0.67 0.81 4.44
CA THR A 177 -1.04 2.18 4.82
C THR A 177 -0.18 2.69 5.97
N MET A 178 0.06 1.91 7.03
CA MET A 178 0.94 2.31 8.15
C MET A 178 2.34 2.65 7.65
N VAL A 179 2.90 1.84 6.74
CA VAL A 179 4.24 2.08 6.18
C VAL A 179 4.26 3.34 5.32
N PHE A 180 3.26 3.51 4.46
CA PHE A 180 3.18 4.67 3.57
C PHE A 180 2.92 5.98 4.31
N GLN A 181 2.10 5.95 5.36
CA GLN A 181 1.73 7.12 6.14
C GLN A 181 2.83 7.62 7.07
N HIS A 182 3.59 6.70 7.68
CA HIS A 182 4.52 7.03 8.76
C HIS A 182 6.00 7.01 8.34
N THR A 183 6.29 6.77 7.05
CA THR A 183 7.65 6.80 6.54
C THR A 183 7.72 7.61 5.25
N ASP A 184 8.71 8.49 5.12
CA ASP A 184 8.98 9.23 3.87
C ASP A 184 10.03 8.52 2.99
N ASN A 185 10.56 7.39 3.49
CA ASN A 185 11.61 6.65 2.81
C ASN A 185 10.99 5.70 1.76
N GLY A 186 11.06 6.09 0.48
CA GLY A 186 10.56 5.29 -0.63
C GLY A 186 11.15 3.87 -0.73
N SER A 187 12.32 3.60 -0.13
CA SER A 187 12.85 2.24 -0.04
C SER A 187 12.04 1.35 0.91
N TYR A 188 11.48 1.88 1.99
CA TYR A 188 10.59 1.11 2.87
C TYR A 188 9.25 0.85 2.19
N HIS A 189 8.75 1.82 1.42
CA HIS A 189 7.54 1.64 0.62
C HIS A 189 7.69 0.54 -0.43
N SER A 190 8.82 0.51 -1.15
CA SER A 190 9.08 -0.53 -2.15
C SER A 190 9.32 -1.89 -1.49
N GLN A 191 10.03 -1.96 -0.35
CA GLN A 191 10.29 -3.20 0.39
C GLN A 191 8.99 -3.89 0.85
N ILE A 192 8.09 -3.15 1.51
CA ILE A 192 6.83 -3.74 1.99
C ILE A 192 5.94 -4.18 0.83
N LEU A 193 5.87 -3.38 -0.24
CA LEU A 193 5.01 -3.69 -1.37
C LEU A 193 5.53 -4.89 -2.16
N GLU A 194 6.84 -4.97 -2.45
CA GLU A 194 7.43 -6.14 -3.09
C GLU A 194 7.31 -7.40 -2.23
N CYS A 195 7.39 -7.28 -0.89
CA CYS A 195 7.14 -8.39 0.02
C CYS A 195 5.71 -8.94 -0.16
N PHE A 196 4.69 -8.08 -0.10
CA PHE A 196 3.31 -8.51 -0.36
C PHE A 196 3.10 -9.03 -1.78
N MET A 197 3.68 -8.38 -2.80
CA MET A 197 3.59 -8.87 -4.18
C MET A 197 4.21 -10.26 -4.36
N SER A 198 5.16 -10.66 -3.50
CA SER A 198 5.76 -11.99 -3.53
C SER A 198 4.91 -13.10 -2.91
N ILE A 199 3.91 -12.76 -2.10
CA ILE A 199 3.15 -13.72 -1.30
C ILE A 199 1.63 -13.66 -1.57
N LYS A 200 1.06 -12.48 -1.83
CA LYS A 200 -0.38 -12.26 -2.07
C LYS A 200 -0.65 -11.96 -3.55
N ARG A 201 -1.61 -12.67 -4.16
CA ARG A 201 -1.93 -12.59 -5.61
C ARG A 201 -2.79 -11.40 -6.00
N ASP A 202 -3.63 -10.91 -5.09
CA ASP A 202 -4.63 -9.89 -5.35
C ASP A 202 -4.30 -8.54 -4.69
N ILE A 203 -3.02 -8.29 -4.44
CA ILE A 203 -2.50 -7.07 -3.80
C ILE A 203 -2.95 -5.78 -4.51
N ILE A 204 -3.31 -5.86 -5.78
CA ILE A 204 -3.84 -4.73 -6.52
C ILE A 204 -5.12 -4.16 -5.88
N LYS A 205 -5.96 -5.02 -5.30
CA LYS A 205 -7.17 -4.59 -4.58
C LYS A 205 -6.80 -3.76 -3.36
N ASP A 206 -5.78 -4.18 -2.61
CA ASP A 206 -5.28 -3.46 -1.45
C ASP A 206 -4.72 -2.10 -1.86
N ILE A 207 -3.90 -2.03 -2.92
CA ILE A 207 -3.35 -0.75 -3.43
C ILE A 207 -4.49 0.21 -3.83
N LEU A 208 -5.49 -0.27 -4.57
CA LEU A 208 -6.65 0.54 -4.95
C LEU A 208 -7.48 0.97 -3.74
N SER A 209 -7.65 0.10 -2.74
CA SER A 209 -8.32 0.41 -1.49
C SER A 209 -7.58 1.53 -0.71
N ILE A 210 -6.25 1.49 -0.67
CA ILE A 210 -5.43 2.55 -0.05
C ILE A 210 -5.60 3.87 -0.81
N ILE A 211 -5.61 3.84 -2.13
CA ILE A 211 -5.83 5.05 -2.93
C ILE A 211 -7.25 5.61 -2.68
N ALA A 212 -8.25 4.74 -2.64
CA ALA A 212 -9.64 5.11 -2.41
C ALA A 212 -9.86 5.72 -1.02
N TYR A 213 -9.44 5.02 0.04
CA TYR A 213 -9.87 5.27 1.42
C TYR A 213 -8.74 5.62 2.40
N GLY A 214 -7.48 5.49 2.00
CA GLY A 214 -6.33 5.82 2.84
C GLY A 214 -6.21 7.32 3.14
N PRO A 215 -5.42 7.71 4.14
CA PRO A 215 -5.11 9.11 4.40
C PRO A 215 -4.29 9.73 3.24
N PRO A 216 -4.31 11.07 3.07
CA PRO A 216 -3.57 11.74 2.00
C PRO A 216 -2.09 11.38 1.92
N SER A 217 -1.40 11.27 3.06
CA SER A 217 0.02 10.89 3.13
C SER A 217 0.30 9.48 2.61
N ALA A 218 -0.65 8.55 2.74
CA ALA A 218 -0.51 7.19 2.18
C ALA A 218 -0.96 7.07 0.72
N ARG A 219 -1.87 7.95 0.27
CA ARG A 219 -2.40 7.92 -1.10
C ARG A 219 -1.33 8.24 -2.14
N ALA A 220 -0.48 9.22 -1.88
CA ALA A 220 0.59 9.62 -2.78
C ALA A 220 1.55 8.45 -3.12
N PRO A 221 2.22 7.80 -2.16
CA PRO A 221 3.09 6.65 -2.46
C PRO A 221 2.32 5.48 -3.07
N ALA A 222 1.06 5.22 -2.67
CA ALA A 222 0.25 4.16 -3.27
C ALA A 222 -0.01 4.38 -4.76
N ALA A 223 -0.43 5.58 -5.16
CA ALA A 223 -0.66 5.94 -6.55
C ALA A 223 0.65 5.88 -7.38
N ASN A 224 1.74 6.42 -6.82
CA ASN A 224 3.02 6.41 -7.51
C ASN A 224 3.57 4.98 -7.73
N LEU A 225 3.49 4.11 -6.72
CA LEU A 225 3.94 2.73 -6.83
C LEU A 225 3.04 1.88 -7.73
N LEU A 226 1.72 2.14 -7.75
CA LEU A 226 0.80 1.54 -8.71
C LEU A 226 1.28 1.77 -10.14
N PHE A 227 1.55 3.02 -10.51
CA PHE A 227 2.00 3.38 -11.85
C PHE A 227 3.43 2.93 -12.16
N TYR A 228 4.26 2.74 -11.13
CA TYR A 228 5.59 2.17 -11.28
C TYR A 228 5.56 0.68 -11.61
N TYR A 229 4.82 -0.14 -10.83
CA TYR A 229 4.76 -1.59 -11.03
C TYR A 229 3.81 -2.03 -12.15
N TRP A 230 2.81 -1.20 -12.49
CA TRP A 230 1.94 -1.36 -13.66
C TRP A 230 2.20 -0.29 -14.72
N PRO A 231 3.37 -0.31 -15.40
CA PRO A 231 3.78 0.74 -16.32
C PRO A 231 2.94 0.85 -17.60
N GLN A 232 2.05 -0.10 -17.86
CA GLN A 232 1.04 -0.03 -18.92
C GLN A 232 -0.05 1.01 -18.64
N LEU A 233 -0.21 1.42 -17.38
CA LEU A 233 -1.10 2.53 -17.00
C LEU A 233 -0.48 3.89 -17.33
N ASN A 234 0.86 3.94 -17.46
CA ASN A 234 1.53 5.21 -17.70
C ASN A 234 1.17 5.74 -19.09
N PRO A 235 0.92 7.05 -19.18
CA PRO A 235 0.73 7.74 -20.46
C PRO A 235 2.01 7.75 -21.30
N SER A 236 1.98 8.55 -22.37
CA SER A 236 3.09 8.78 -23.29
C SER A 236 4.41 9.12 -22.56
N LEU A 237 5.55 8.85 -23.21
CA LEU A 237 6.89 9.03 -22.62
C LEU A 237 7.19 10.49 -22.19
N SER A 238 6.54 11.49 -22.79
CA SER A 238 6.69 12.90 -22.40
C SER A 238 6.07 13.20 -21.03
N ASP A 239 4.96 12.56 -20.71
CA ASP A 239 4.17 12.86 -19.51
C ASP A 239 4.79 12.26 -18.25
N ARG A 240 5.62 11.22 -18.42
CA ARG A 240 6.43 10.63 -17.35
C ARG A 240 7.49 11.59 -16.81
N ARG A 241 7.92 12.59 -17.58
CA ARG A 241 8.96 13.56 -17.17
C ARG A 241 8.48 14.53 -16.09
N GLY A 242 7.17 14.72 -15.96
CA GLY A 242 6.55 15.55 -14.91
C GLY A 242 6.24 14.78 -13.62
N ILE A 243 6.57 13.49 -13.54
CA ILE A 243 6.35 12.69 -12.32
C ILE A 243 7.51 12.94 -11.35
N HIS A 244 7.22 13.68 -10.28
CA HIS A 244 8.20 14.03 -9.24
C HIS A 244 8.55 12.86 -8.31
N TYR A 245 7.73 11.81 -8.27
CA TYR A 245 8.03 10.65 -7.45
C TYR A 245 9.25 9.89 -7.96
N LYS A 246 10.32 9.97 -7.18
CA LYS A 246 11.55 9.22 -7.44
C LYS A 246 11.45 7.86 -6.78
N TYR A 247 11.15 6.85 -7.59
CA TYR A 247 11.23 5.46 -7.14
C TYR A 247 12.59 5.18 -6.49
N SER A 248 12.56 4.55 -5.31
CA SER A 248 13.73 4.14 -4.57
C SER A 248 13.65 2.65 -4.31
N ALA A 249 14.49 1.87 -5.00
CA ALA A 249 14.61 0.45 -4.76
C ALA A 249 15.14 0.20 -3.34
N TRP A 250 14.58 -0.78 -2.66
CA TRP A 250 15.12 -1.22 -1.38
C TRP A 250 16.45 -1.96 -1.56
N PRO A 251 17.40 -1.81 -0.62
CA PRO A 251 18.71 -2.44 -0.75
C PRO A 251 18.61 -3.95 -0.53
N PRO A 252 19.35 -4.78 -1.28
CA PRO A 252 19.42 -6.21 -1.02
C PRO A 252 19.87 -6.51 0.41
N VAL A 253 19.28 -7.52 1.05
CA VAL A 253 19.75 -8.01 2.35
C VAL A 253 21.19 -8.50 2.19
N LEU A 254 22.08 -8.06 3.08
CA LEU A 254 23.48 -8.49 3.08
C LEU A 254 23.66 -9.81 3.80
N CYS A 255 24.74 -10.53 3.48
CA CYS A 255 25.07 -11.79 4.14
C CYS A 255 25.30 -11.58 5.65
N GLN A 256 24.58 -12.35 6.46
CA GLN A 256 24.57 -12.22 7.92
C GLN A 256 25.52 -13.19 8.63
N ARG A 257 26.16 -14.11 7.90
CA ARG A 257 27.11 -15.08 8.46
C ARG A 257 28.35 -14.35 8.98
N GLU A 258 28.70 -14.56 10.25
CA GLU A 258 29.85 -13.91 10.91
C GLU A 258 31.18 -14.20 10.17
N ASN A 259 31.41 -15.45 9.80
CA ASN A 259 32.59 -15.90 9.06
C ASN A 259 32.39 -15.89 7.53
N CYS A 260 31.78 -14.82 7.00
CA CYS A 260 31.62 -14.66 5.56
C CYS A 260 32.96 -14.30 4.90
N VAL A 261 33.33 -15.01 3.84
CA VAL A 261 34.59 -14.79 3.08
C VAL A 261 34.69 -13.36 2.54
N ASN A 262 33.55 -12.75 2.22
CA ASN A 262 33.47 -11.39 1.70
C ASN A 262 33.13 -10.35 2.78
N SER A 263 33.44 -10.66 4.05
CA SER A 263 33.20 -9.79 5.20
C SER A 263 31.74 -9.29 5.33
N GLY A 264 30.78 -10.07 4.86
CA GLY A 264 29.36 -9.72 4.91
C GLY A 264 28.91 -8.67 3.88
N ASN A 265 29.78 -8.22 2.98
CA ASN A 265 29.44 -7.16 1.99
C ASN A 265 28.72 -7.67 0.74
N CYS A 266 28.53 -8.98 0.62
CA CYS A 266 27.79 -9.57 -0.49
C CYS A 266 26.30 -9.66 -0.19
N GLN A 267 25.48 -9.42 -1.22
CA GLN A 267 24.04 -9.66 -1.17
C GLN A 267 23.74 -11.14 -0.85
N ALA A 268 22.76 -11.34 0.01
CA ALA A 268 22.18 -12.65 0.27
C ALA A 268 21.33 -13.08 -0.92
N VAL A 269 21.43 -14.37 -1.25
CA VAL A 269 20.64 -15.01 -2.33
C VAL A 269 19.88 -16.23 -1.82
N LYS A 270 20.16 -16.66 -0.59
CA LYS A 270 19.47 -17.74 0.10
C LYS A 270 19.15 -17.34 1.53
N MET A 271 18.04 -17.85 2.05
CA MET A 271 17.68 -17.85 3.46
C MET A 271 17.79 -19.26 4.03
N CYS A 272 18.21 -19.37 5.28
CA CYS A 272 18.28 -20.62 6.02
C CYS A 272 17.36 -20.56 7.24
N LEU A 273 16.45 -21.53 7.35
CA LEU A 273 15.50 -21.60 8.48
C LEU A 273 16.05 -22.35 9.69
N ASN A 274 17.20 -23.02 9.57
CA ASN A 274 17.76 -23.81 10.66
C ASN A 274 18.09 -22.91 11.88
N PRO A 275 17.40 -23.09 13.03
CA PRO A 275 17.60 -22.24 14.19
C PRO A 275 19.00 -22.31 14.76
N ALA A 276 19.63 -23.49 14.75
CA ALA A 276 20.98 -23.63 15.25
C ALA A 276 21.93 -22.72 14.45
N LEU A 277 21.90 -22.75 13.12
CA LEU A 277 22.77 -21.92 12.29
C LEU A 277 22.51 -20.41 12.44
N ALA A 278 21.23 -20.01 12.47
CA ALA A 278 20.85 -18.61 12.56
C ALA A 278 21.35 -17.97 13.85
N ILE A 279 21.17 -18.66 14.98
CA ILE A 279 21.48 -18.10 16.29
C ILE A 279 22.99 -18.01 16.49
N HIS A 280 23.78 -18.96 15.98
CA HIS A 280 25.24 -18.86 16.00
C HIS A 280 25.80 -17.66 15.22
N SER A 281 25.03 -17.10 14.27
CA SER A 281 25.54 -16.10 13.33
C SER A 281 25.22 -14.65 13.70
N ARG A 282 24.49 -14.35 14.80
CA ARG A 282 24.25 -12.98 15.35
C ARG A 282 23.23 -12.91 16.52
N ASP A 283 22.93 -14.01 17.22
CA ASP A 283 21.84 -14.06 18.23
C ASP A 283 20.48 -13.53 17.71
N LYS A 284 20.23 -13.62 16.40
CA LYS A 284 18.94 -13.28 15.79
C LYS A 284 18.08 -14.54 15.63
N PRO A 285 16.74 -14.42 15.73
CA PRO A 285 15.86 -15.52 15.37
C PRO A 285 15.98 -15.83 13.87
N PRO A 286 15.68 -17.06 13.43
CA PRO A 286 15.55 -17.40 12.00
C PRO A 286 14.58 -16.46 11.25
N PRO A 287 14.76 -16.26 9.93
CA PRO A 287 15.76 -16.86 9.04
C PRO A 287 17.14 -16.19 9.05
N LEU A 288 18.19 -16.96 8.72
CA LEU A 288 19.53 -16.46 8.44
C LEU A 288 19.74 -16.19 6.94
N TYR A 289 20.11 -14.97 6.57
CA TYR A 289 20.36 -14.59 5.17
C TYR A 289 21.83 -14.77 4.78
N ILE A 290 22.11 -15.51 3.70
CA ILE A 290 23.46 -15.88 3.26
C ILE A 290 23.70 -15.64 1.77
N CYS A 291 24.93 -15.25 1.42
CA CYS A 291 25.38 -15.13 0.03
C CYS A 291 25.67 -16.50 -0.60
N SER A 292 25.88 -16.53 -1.93
CA SER A 292 26.16 -17.76 -2.68
C SER A 292 27.36 -18.52 -2.12
N ASP A 293 28.48 -17.83 -1.88
CA ASP A 293 29.71 -18.47 -1.38
C ASP A 293 29.50 -19.11 0.00
N CYS A 294 28.76 -18.44 0.89
CA CYS A 294 28.44 -19.00 2.20
C CYS A 294 27.47 -20.18 2.10
N ALA A 295 26.50 -20.12 1.18
CA ALA A 295 25.62 -21.24 0.91
C ALA A 295 26.38 -22.46 0.38
N ASP A 296 27.37 -22.26 -0.50
CA ASP A 296 28.20 -23.33 -1.03
C ASP A 296 29.00 -24.06 0.05
N VAL A 297 29.53 -23.31 1.02
CA VAL A 297 30.23 -23.89 2.18
C VAL A 297 29.29 -24.71 3.05
N LEU A 298 28.07 -24.22 3.28
CA LEU A 298 27.10 -24.86 4.17
C LEU A 298 26.25 -25.95 3.49
N ARG A 299 26.34 -26.07 2.16
CA ARG A 299 25.52 -26.98 1.35
C ARG A 299 25.62 -28.45 1.78
N LYS A 300 26.79 -28.90 2.23
CA LYS A 300 26.96 -30.32 2.63
C LYS A 300 26.12 -30.71 3.85
N ASP A 301 25.98 -29.79 4.80
CA ASP A 301 25.38 -30.09 6.11
C ASP A 301 23.96 -29.51 6.25
N HIS A 302 23.61 -28.53 5.42
CA HIS A 302 22.41 -27.71 5.61
C HIS A 302 21.59 -27.41 4.34
N SER A 303 21.86 -28.08 3.21
CA SER A 303 21.15 -27.79 1.95
C SER A 303 19.63 -27.95 2.04
N GLU A 304 19.12 -28.86 2.88
CA GLU A 304 17.68 -29.08 3.06
C GLU A 304 16.95 -27.91 3.75
N TYR A 305 17.70 -27.02 4.40
CA TYR A 305 17.18 -25.87 5.14
C TYR A 305 17.30 -24.55 4.38
N MET A 306 17.81 -24.59 3.13
CA MET A 306 18.09 -23.40 2.34
C MET A 306 17.03 -23.19 1.27
N MET A 307 16.56 -21.95 1.18
CA MET A 307 15.64 -21.51 0.14
C MET A 307 16.21 -20.30 -0.57
N ASP A 308 16.07 -20.26 -1.90
CA ASP A 308 16.40 -19.08 -2.68
C ASP A 308 15.43 -17.94 -2.35
N ILE A 309 15.95 -16.70 -2.33
CA ILE A 309 15.16 -15.50 -2.03
C ILE A 309 15.13 -14.57 -3.23
N LEU A 310 14.08 -13.77 -3.30
CA LEU A 310 13.96 -12.70 -4.29
C LEU A 310 14.89 -11.54 -3.94
N LEU A 311 15.48 -10.96 -4.97
CA LEU A 311 16.20 -9.71 -4.93
C LEU A 311 15.28 -8.54 -5.34
N PRO A 312 15.53 -7.32 -4.83
CA PRO A 312 14.71 -6.14 -5.11
C PRO A 312 14.49 -5.87 -6.62
N MET A 313 13.37 -5.28 -7.03
CA MET A 313 13.18 -4.86 -8.42
C MET A 313 13.83 -3.50 -8.70
N SER A 314 15.07 -3.46 -9.20
CA SER A 314 15.75 -2.18 -9.46
C SER A 314 15.12 -1.32 -10.55
N HIS A 315 14.41 -1.94 -11.51
CA HIS A 315 13.69 -1.29 -12.59
C HIS A 315 12.53 -2.19 -13.04
N VAL A 316 11.48 -1.58 -13.63
CA VAL A 316 10.33 -2.30 -14.16
C VAL A 316 10.30 -2.18 -15.69
N SER A 317 10.56 -3.29 -16.38
CA SER A 317 10.56 -3.33 -17.85
C SER A 317 9.15 -3.27 -18.44
N THR A 318 8.96 -2.54 -19.54
CA THR A 318 7.72 -2.58 -20.35
C THR A 318 7.72 -3.69 -21.39
N ILE A 319 8.88 -4.35 -21.59
CA ILE A 319 9.11 -5.41 -22.56
C ILE A 319 9.47 -6.72 -21.84
N CYS A 320 9.03 -7.84 -22.39
CA CYS A 320 9.29 -9.18 -21.88
C CYS A 320 10.78 -9.40 -21.57
N GLU A 321 11.07 -9.81 -20.34
CA GLU A 321 12.42 -10.03 -19.84
C GLU A 321 12.92 -11.46 -20.11
N ASN A 322 12.04 -12.33 -20.64
CA ASN A 322 12.45 -13.66 -21.07
C ASN A 322 13.43 -13.56 -22.25
N LYS A 323 14.69 -13.93 -22.01
CA LYS A 323 15.76 -13.94 -23.02
C LYS A 323 15.43 -14.82 -24.24
N ASN A 324 14.58 -15.83 -24.07
CA ASN A 324 14.16 -16.76 -25.12
C ASN A 324 12.79 -16.39 -25.73
N CYS A 325 12.27 -15.18 -25.49
CA CYS A 325 10.99 -14.73 -26.02
C CYS A 325 10.99 -14.72 -27.56
N LYS A 326 10.07 -15.47 -28.17
CA LYS A 326 9.85 -15.51 -29.63
C LYS A 326 8.60 -14.75 -30.06
N SER A 327 7.92 -14.06 -29.13
CA SER A 327 6.69 -13.34 -29.44
C SER A 327 6.99 -12.10 -30.28
N LYS A 328 6.18 -11.88 -31.31
CA LYS A 328 6.20 -10.63 -32.09
C LYS A 328 5.71 -9.44 -31.26
N ASN A 329 4.74 -9.68 -30.36
CA ASN A 329 4.30 -8.71 -29.38
C ASN A 329 4.97 -9.03 -28.03
N ASN A 330 6.02 -8.28 -27.72
CA ASN A 330 6.81 -8.46 -26.51
C ASN A 330 6.39 -7.52 -25.37
N ALA A 331 5.27 -6.80 -25.48
CA ALA A 331 4.74 -5.99 -24.39
C ALA A 331 4.41 -6.86 -23.16
N THR A 332 4.83 -6.43 -21.98
CA THR A 332 4.62 -7.19 -20.73
C THR A 332 3.15 -7.20 -20.33
N LEU A 333 2.65 -8.38 -19.99
CA LEU A 333 1.34 -8.59 -19.37
C LEU A 333 1.45 -8.79 -17.86
N SER A 334 2.47 -9.55 -17.44
CA SER A 334 2.52 -10.09 -16.08
C SER A 334 3.90 -9.91 -15.44
N THR A 335 3.93 -9.77 -14.12
CA THR A 335 5.16 -9.83 -13.30
C THR A 335 5.05 -11.02 -12.37
N CYS A 336 5.97 -11.98 -12.47
CA CYS A 336 6.01 -13.17 -11.63
C CYS A 336 7.06 -13.01 -10.53
N PHE A 337 6.63 -13.22 -9.29
CA PHE A 337 7.46 -13.18 -8.07
C PHE A 337 7.82 -14.59 -7.58
N SER A 338 7.46 -15.65 -8.29
CA SER A 338 7.92 -16.99 -7.95
C SER A 338 9.42 -17.13 -8.21
N ILE A 339 10.15 -17.73 -7.26
CA ILE A 339 11.59 -17.94 -7.37
C ILE A 339 11.98 -18.83 -8.57
N GLU A 340 11.09 -19.76 -8.95
CA GLU A 340 11.23 -20.63 -10.13
C GLU A 340 11.28 -19.82 -11.44
N CYS A 341 10.57 -18.69 -11.49
CA CYS A 341 10.60 -17.78 -12.63
C CYS A 341 11.72 -16.73 -12.46
N ALA A 342 11.90 -16.20 -11.25
CA ALA A 342 12.89 -15.18 -10.94
C ALA A 342 14.33 -15.65 -11.15
N CYS A 343 14.62 -16.95 -11.03
CA CYS A 343 15.96 -17.50 -11.28
C CYS A 343 16.48 -17.20 -12.70
N PHE A 344 15.57 -17.07 -13.69
CA PHE A 344 15.92 -16.68 -15.06
C PHE A 344 16.29 -15.18 -15.20
N ASN A 345 15.98 -14.38 -14.18
CA ASN A 345 16.29 -12.95 -14.09
C ASN A 345 17.20 -12.62 -12.90
N GLY A 346 18.10 -13.54 -12.54
CA GLY A 346 19.08 -13.31 -11.46
C GLY A 346 18.42 -13.14 -10.08
N ASN A 347 17.40 -13.95 -9.80
CA ASN A 347 16.57 -13.93 -8.60
C ASN A 347 15.76 -12.63 -8.41
N ARG A 348 15.60 -11.80 -9.44
CA ARG A 348 14.66 -10.67 -9.42
C ARG A 348 13.32 -11.12 -10.04
N PRO A 349 12.18 -10.60 -9.58
CA PRO A 349 10.90 -10.83 -10.25
C PRO A 349 11.01 -10.59 -11.76
N ILE A 350 10.33 -11.43 -12.55
CA ILE A 350 10.46 -11.44 -14.00
C ILE A 350 9.15 -11.08 -14.68
N ARG A 351 9.24 -10.23 -15.70
CA ARG A 351 8.09 -9.78 -16.49
C ARG A 351 7.96 -10.53 -17.80
N TYR A 352 6.76 -11.04 -18.05
CA TYR A 352 6.44 -11.82 -19.24
C TYR A 352 5.39 -11.12 -20.11
N CYS A 353 5.57 -11.18 -21.43
CA CYS A 353 4.48 -10.95 -22.38
C CYS A 353 3.44 -12.07 -22.31
N GLN A 354 2.29 -11.87 -22.96
CA GLN A 354 1.18 -12.83 -23.00
C GLN A 354 1.64 -14.27 -23.29
N ASN A 355 2.36 -14.48 -24.40
CA ASN A 355 2.79 -15.82 -24.79
C ASN A 355 3.74 -16.48 -23.77
N CYS A 356 4.68 -15.72 -23.21
CA CYS A 356 5.58 -16.27 -22.20
C CYS A 356 4.83 -16.57 -20.89
N HIS A 357 3.88 -15.71 -20.51
CA HIS A 357 3.03 -15.93 -19.35
C HIS A 357 2.26 -17.25 -19.48
N GLU A 358 1.59 -17.48 -20.62
CA GLU A 358 0.85 -18.72 -20.87
C GLU A 358 1.76 -19.96 -20.84
N VAL A 359 2.94 -19.89 -21.46
CA VAL A 359 3.89 -21.01 -21.49
C VAL A 359 4.39 -21.38 -20.09
N HIS A 360 4.73 -20.40 -19.26
CA HIS A 360 5.28 -20.66 -17.92
C HIS A 360 4.20 -20.98 -16.88
N HIS A 361 2.98 -20.45 -17.02
CA HIS A 361 1.94 -20.55 -16.00
C HIS A 361 0.77 -21.49 -16.34
N ALA A 362 0.75 -22.13 -17.52
CA ALA A 362 -0.26 -23.14 -17.85
C ALA A 362 -0.09 -24.46 -17.09
N SER A 363 1.08 -24.71 -16.51
CA SER A 363 1.36 -25.94 -15.76
C SER A 363 0.76 -25.92 -14.34
N GLN A 364 0.54 -27.08 -13.73
CA GLN A 364 0.06 -27.16 -12.33
C GLN A 364 1.01 -26.47 -11.33
N GLN A 365 2.32 -26.48 -11.59
CA GLN A 365 3.31 -25.72 -10.80
C GLN A 365 3.17 -24.22 -11.05
N GLY A 366 3.02 -23.81 -12.31
CA GLY A 366 2.85 -22.42 -12.70
C GLY A 366 1.59 -21.76 -12.11
N ILE A 367 0.50 -22.52 -11.94
CA ILE A 367 -0.72 -22.03 -11.28
C ILE A 367 -0.49 -21.70 -9.79
N ARG A 368 0.54 -22.27 -9.16
CA ARG A 368 0.91 -21.97 -7.76
C ARG A 368 1.78 -20.72 -7.64
N HIS A 369 2.36 -20.22 -8.73
CA HIS A 369 3.18 -19.02 -8.71
C HIS A 369 2.36 -17.80 -8.28
N VAL A 370 3.01 -16.88 -7.56
CA VAL A 370 2.45 -15.55 -7.30
C VAL A 370 2.89 -14.64 -8.44
N TYR A 371 1.91 -14.19 -9.24
CA TYR A 371 2.13 -13.26 -10.33
C TYR A 371 1.01 -12.23 -10.39
N HIS A 372 1.35 -11.05 -10.91
CA HIS A 372 0.46 -9.91 -11.05
C HIS A 372 0.22 -9.62 -12.52
N LEU A 373 -1.05 -9.61 -12.93
CA LEU A 373 -1.48 -9.30 -14.30
C LEU A 373 -1.76 -7.81 -14.47
N SER A 374 -1.91 -7.39 -15.73
CA SER A 374 -2.51 -6.10 -16.06
C SER A 374 -3.90 -5.94 -15.44
N ILE A 375 -4.19 -4.71 -15.02
CA ILE A 375 -5.50 -4.36 -14.46
C ILE A 375 -6.54 -4.46 -15.59
N PRO A 376 -7.61 -5.25 -15.41
CA PRO A 376 -8.68 -5.31 -16.39
C PRO A 376 -9.46 -3.99 -16.45
N VAL A 377 -10.16 -3.76 -17.56
CA VAL A 377 -11.09 -2.62 -17.65
C VAL A 377 -12.19 -2.76 -16.60
N ILE A 378 -12.65 -1.63 -16.07
CA ILE A 378 -13.57 -1.55 -14.93
C ILE A 378 -14.87 -2.37 -15.14
N TRP A 379 -15.30 -2.51 -16.39
CA TRP A 379 -16.52 -3.24 -16.78
C TRP A 379 -16.39 -4.77 -16.70
N SER A 380 -15.16 -5.28 -16.64
CA SER A 380 -14.83 -6.71 -16.53
C SER A 380 -14.33 -7.10 -15.14
N CYS A 381 -14.26 -6.15 -14.21
CA CYS A 381 -13.86 -6.37 -12.84
C CYS A 381 -14.94 -7.11 -12.04
N THR A 382 -14.54 -7.77 -10.97
CA THR A 382 -15.49 -8.18 -9.92
C THR A 382 -16.13 -6.95 -9.27
N PRO A 383 -17.33 -7.03 -8.68
CA PRO A 383 -17.99 -5.88 -8.06
C PRO A 383 -17.13 -5.17 -7.00
N GLU A 384 -16.35 -5.93 -6.23
CA GLU A 384 -15.40 -5.41 -5.26
C GLU A 384 -14.27 -4.60 -5.92
N MET A 385 -13.58 -5.20 -6.89
CA MET A 385 -12.50 -4.53 -7.64
C MET A 385 -13.00 -3.29 -8.39
N GLN A 386 -14.22 -3.38 -8.93
CA GLN A 386 -14.90 -2.29 -9.60
C GLN A 386 -15.15 -1.11 -8.64
N ARG A 387 -15.60 -1.40 -7.41
CA ARG A 387 -15.79 -0.37 -6.37
C ARG A 387 -14.48 0.27 -5.97
N TYR A 388 -13.44 -0.52 -5.68
CA TYR A 388 -12.13 0.02 -5.32
C TYR A 388 -11.52 0.86 -6.44
N LEU A 389 -11.60 0.42 -7.70
CA LEU A 389 -11.10 1.19 -8.83
C LEU A 389 -11.88 2.50 -9.02
N MET A 390 -13.21 2.46 -8.95
CA MET A 390 -14.06 3.65 -9.05
C MET A 390 -13.76 4.66 -7.94
N ASP A 391 -13.76 4.22 -6.68
CA ASP A 391 -13.51 5.10 -5.54
C ASP A 391 -12.05 5.58 -5.52
N ALA A 392 -11.08 4.80 -6.01
CA ALA A 392 -9.69 5.24 -6.19
C ALA A 392 -9.58 6.38 -7.22
N ILE A 393 -10.24 6.25 -8.38
CA ILE A 393 -10.30 7.31 -9.39
C ILE A 393 -10.91 8.57 -8.76
N ILE A 394 -12.04 8.43 -8.08
CA ILE A 394 -12.73 9.56 -7.43
C ILE A 394 -11.82 10.25 -6.41
N SER A 395 -11.19 9.47 -5.54
CA SER A 395 -10.30 9.97 -4.49
C SER A 395 -9.12 10.74 -5.07
N LEU A 396 -8.50 10.24 -6.14
CA LEU A 396 -7.42 10.95 -6.85
C LEU A 396 -7.91 12.24 -7.49
N LEU A 397 -9.08 12.24 -8.15
CA LEU A 397 -9.62 13.46 -8.75
C LEU A 397 -9.95 14.53 -7.70
N LYS A 398 -10.36 14.13 -6.48
CA LYS A 398 -10.58 15.08 -5.37
C LYS A 398 -9.31 15.81 -4.94
N GLU A 399 -8.12 15.27 -5.18
CA GLU A 399 -6.86 15.94 -4.82
C GLU A 399 -6.64 17.26 -5.58
N ALA A 400 -7.34 17.50 -6.70
CA ALA A 400 -7.26 18.77 -7.43
C ALA A 400 -7.99 19.94 -6.74
N GLN A 401 -8.79 19.69 -5.70
CA GLN A 401 -9.61 20.73 -5.07
C GLN A 401 -8.72 21.87 -4.53
N PRO A 402 -9.04 23.14 -4.83
CA PRO A 402 -8.34 24.28 -4.25
C PRO A 402 -8.65 24.42 -2.75
N LEU A 403 -7.71 24.99 -1.99
CA LEU A 403 -7.94 25.38 -0.59
C LEU A 403 -9.15 26.34 -0.52
N GLU A 404 -10.10 26.09 0.38
CA GLU A 404 -11.38 26.81 0.49
C GLU A 404 -11.21 28.34 0.51
N SER A 405 -10.12 28.84 1.09
CA SER A 405 -9.79 30.27 1.19
C SER A 405 -9.59 30.96 -0.17
N LYS A 406 -9.01 30.28 -1.16
CA LYS A 406 -8.78 30.84 -2.51
C LYS A 406 -10.04 30.79 -3.38
N ARG A 407 -10.84 29.73 -3.26
CA ARG A 407 -12.12 29.59 -4.00
C ARG A 407 -13.11 30.71 -3.63
N SER A 408 -13.21 31.06 -2.35
CA SER A 408 -14.08 32.16 -1.89
C SER A 408 -13.63 33.52 -2.41
N LEU A 409 -12.32 33.79 -2.49
CA LEU A 409 -11.77 35.04 -3.02
C LEU A 409 -12.04 35.21 -4.53
N GLU A 410 -11.85 34.17 -5.33
CA GLU A 410 -12.09 34.20 -6.77
C GLU A 410 -13.60 34.22 -7.11
N MET A 411 -14.43 33.70 -6.22
CA MET A 411 -15.90 33.74 -6.31
C MET A 411 -16.53 35.03 -5.75
N GLY A 412 -15.70 35.99 -5.30
CA GLY A 412 -16.14 37.29 -4.79
C GLY A 412 -16.87 37.22 -3.43
N GLU A 413 -16.64 36.18 -2.63
CA GLU A 413 -17.21 36.04 -1.29
C GLU A 413 -16.32 36.74 -0.24
N GLU A 414 -16.90 37.63 0.58
CA GLU A 414 -16.17 38.38 1.60
C GLU A 414 -15.52 37.44 2.64
N LEU A 415 -14.19 37.47 2.69
CA LEU A 415 -13.38 36.68 3.61
C LEU A 415 -13.67 37.10 5.07
N ARG A 416 -14.28 36.22 5.89
CA ARG A 416 -14.22 36.40 7.34
C ARG A 416 -12.82 36.01 7.81
N HIS A 417 -11.96 37.01 8.03
CA HIS A 417 -10.60 36.87 8.54
C HIS A 417 -10.49 35.80 9.64
N ARG A 418 -9.73 34.72 9.40
CA ARG A 418 -9.12 33.92 10.46
C ARG A 418 -7.63 34.24 10.48
N ILE A 419 -7.15 34.58 11.68
CA ILE A 419 -5.77 35.00 11.97
C ILE A 419 -4.87 33.75 12.02
N GLY A 420 -3.75 33.76 11.29
CA GLY A 420 -2.70 32.74 11.38
C GLY A 420 -1.81 32.66 10.13
N GLU A 421 -1.09 33.73 9.78
CA GLU A 421 -0.34 33.84 8.50
C GLU A 421 1.09 33.24 8.52
N GLU A 422 1.56 32.64 9.62
CA GLU A 422 2.94 32.15 9.71
C GLU A 422 3.11 30.63 9.47
N ASP A 423 2.05 29.81 9.56
CA ASP A 423 2.07 28.36 9.27
C ASP A 423 1.77 28.03 7.79
N ASP A 424 1.21 28.98 7.04
CA ASP A 424 0.65 28.78 5.69
C ASP A 424 1.72 28.61 4.60
N MET A 425 2.97 29.05 4.84
CA MET A 425 4.04 29.02 3.82
C MET A 425 4.64 27.62 3.61
N PHE A 426 4.65 26.75 4.63
CA PHE A 426 5.15 25.36 4.49
C PHE A 426 4.11 24.41 3.89
N GLU A 427 2.81 24.70 4.05
CA GLU A 427 1.71 23.90 3.45
C GLU A 427 1.56 24.15 1.93
N VAL A 428 2.04 25.28 1.41
CA VAL A 428 1.81 25.69 0.01
C VAL A 428 2.60 24.86 -1.01
N GLU A 429 3.83 24.42 -0.70
CA GLU A 429 4.62 23.56 -1.62
C GLU A 429 4.09 22.13 -1.68
N ASP A 430 3.74 21.53 -0.53
CA ASP A 430 3.15 20.18 -0.45
C ASP A 430 1.75 20.15 -1.10
N ALA A 431 0.98 21.24 -0.97
CA ALA A 431 -0.31 21.38 -1.65
C ALA A 431 -0.21 21.35 -3.19
N GLY A 432 0.89 21.83 -3.77
CA GLY A 432 1.13 21.80 -5.22
C GLY A 432 1.38 20.37 -5.74
N GLU A 433 2.27 19.63 -5.08
CA GLU A 433 2.57 18.23 -5.42
C GLU A 433 1.35 17.32 -5.20
N ARG A 434 0.58 17.60 -4.15
CA ARG A 434 -0.66 16.88 -3.85
C ARG A 434 -1.70 17.02 -4.97
N LYS A 435 -1.91 18.22 -5.52
CA LYS A 435 -2.84 18.45 -6.64
C LYS A 435 -2.46 17.68 -7.90
N LEU A 436 -1.15 17.54 -8.16
CA LEU A 436 -0.65 16.76 -9.29
C LEU A 436 -1.02 15.27 -9.20
N LEU A 437 -1.38 14.74 -8.02
CA LEU A 437 -1.86 13.36 -7.90
C LEU A 437 -3.14 13.11 -8.71
N SER A 438 -3.96 14.14 -8.93
CA SER A 438 -5.21 14.01 -9.68
C SER A 438 -5.03 13.55 -11.13
N ARG A 439 -3.85 13.76 -11.73
CA ARG A 439 -3.52 13.22 -13.06
C ARG A 439 -3.58 11.70 -13.12
N TYR A 440 -3.23 11.01 -12.02
CA TYR A 440 -3.31 9.56 -11.96
C TYR A 440 -4.77 9.10 -12.05
N GLY A 441 -5.71 9.87 -11.48
CA GLY A 441 -7.14 9.62 -11.61
C GLY A 441 -7.60 9.71 -13.08
N ILE A 442 -7.12 10.72 -13.81
CA ILE A 442 -7.40 10.87 -15.24
C ILE A 442 -6.82 9.72 -16.06
N TRP A 443 -5.57 9.32 -15.81
CA TRP A 443 -4.94 8.21 -16.53
C TRP A 443 -5.64 6.87 -16.27
N LEU A 444 -6.02 6.59 -15.02
CA LEU A 444 -6.83 5.42 -14.68
C LEU A 444 -8.21 5.45 -15.37
N LEU A 445 -8.90 6.60 -15.35
CA LEU A 445 -10.20 6.77 -15.99
C LEU A 445 -10.12 6.48 -17.49
N VAL A 446 -9.17 7.09 -18.19
CA VAL A 446 -9.08 6.98 -19.65
C VAL A 446 -8.61 5.60 -20.07
N GLU A 447 -7.68 4.99 -19.34
CA GLU A 447 -7.16 3.68 -19.70
C GLU A 447 -8.10 2.53 -19.33
N LEU A 448 -8.71 2.57 -18.15
CA LEU A 448 -9.49 1.45 -17.60
C LEU A 448 -11.01 1.61 -17.72
N CYS A 449 -11.53 2.82 -17.93
CA CYS A 449 -12.96 3.10 -18.06
C CYS A 449 -13.36 3.49 -19.49
N LYS A 450 -12.85 2.77 -20.49
CA LYS A 450 -13.16 3.03 -21.92
C LYS A 450 -14.66 2.81 -22.20
N PRO A 451 -15.39 3.76 -22.81
CA PRO A 451 -16.84 3.64 -23.01
C PRO A 451 -17.20 2.44 -23.90
N LYS A 452 -18.32 1.78 -23.60
CA LYS A 452 -18.93 0.70 -24.39
C LYS A 452 -20.45 0.84 -24.30
N ASP A 453 -21.19 0.26 -25.25
CA ASP A 453 -22.65 0.43 -25.35
C ASP A 453 -23.42 -0.11 -24.13
N ASP A 454 -22.92 -1.16 -23.48
CA ASP A 454 -23.56 -1.81 -22.32
C ASP A 454 -22.66 -1.70 -21.09
N ILE A 455 -22.83 -0.61 -20.34
CA ILE A 455 -22.11 -0.34 -19.08
C ILE A 455 -23.07 0.13 -17.97
N PRO A 456 -22.79 -0.18 -16.69
CA PRO A 456 -23.61 0.29 -15.58
C PRO A 456 -23.63 1.81 -15.49
N ILE A 457 -24.81 2.41 -15.68
CA ILE A 457 -24.98 3.87 -15.77
C ILE A 457 -24.67 4.56 -14.45
N GLU A 458 -24.87 3.90 -13.31
CA GLU A 458 -24.59 4.44 -11.98
C GLU A 458 -23.08 4.65 -11.78
N ILE A 459 -22.26 3.72 -12.28
CA ILE A 459 -20.80 3.79 -12.19
C ILE A 459 -20.29 4.86 -13.14
N LEU A 460 -20.77 4.85 -14.39
CA LEU A 460 -20.41 5.88 -15.37
C LEU A 460 -20.79 7.28 -14.85
N GLY A 461 -22.01 7.45 -14.36
CA GLY A 461 -22.52 8.72 -13.86
C GLY A 461 -21.78 9.23 -12.63
N ARG A 462 -21.37 8.33 -11.72
CA ARG A 462 -20.53 8.71 -10.57
C ARG A 462 -19.13 9.17 -11.01
N LEU A 463 -18.53 8.50 -11.98
CA LEU A 463 -17.25 8.92 -12.58
C LEU A 463 -17.38 10.27 -13.30
N LEU A 464 -18.46 10.47 -14.07
CA LEU A 464 -18.75 11.73 -14.77
C LEU A 464 -19.00 12.87 -13.78
N GLY A 465 -19.78 12.65 -12.72
CA GLY A 465 -20.03 13.63 -11.68
C GLY A 465 -18.74 14.14 -11.06
N MET A 466 -17.84 13.22 -10.67
CA MET A 466 -16.53 13.62 -10.13
C MET A 466 -15.63 14.27 -11.18
N LEU A 467 -15.64 13.80 -12.42
CA LEU A 467 -14.87 14.40 -13.51
C LEU A 467 -15.29 15.86 -13.74
N PHE A 468 -16.59 16.16 -13.73
CA PHE A 468 -17.07 17.53 -13.90
C PHE A 468 -16.67 18.42 -12.71
N GLN A 469 -16.74 17.91 -11.48
CA GLN A 469 -16.17 18.60 -10.31
C GLN A 469 -14.66 18.83 -10.45
N TRP A 470 -13.93 17.93 -11.11
CA TRP A 470 -12.50 18.12 -11.39
C TRP A 470 -12.25 19.22 -12.45
N PHE A 471 -13.12 19.37 -13.46
CA PHE A 471 -13.07 20.51 -14.40
C PHE A 471 -13.26 21.84 -13.67
N ASP A 472 -14.25 21.90 -12.77
CA ASP A 472 -14.49 23.06 -11.89
C ASP A 472 -13.25 23.36 -11.05
N ALA A 473 -12.77 22.38 -10.27
CA ALA A 473 -11.63 22.55 -9.39
C ALA A 473 -10.35 23.02 -10.10
N THR A 474 -10.09 22.51 -11.30
CA THR A 474 -8.88 22.86 -12.08
C THR A 474 -8.98 24.18 -12.83
N ALA A 475 -10.18 24.71 -13.07
CA ALA A 475 -10.37 26.01 -13.73
C ALA A 475 -9.89 27.19 -12.87
N TYR A 476 -9.80 26.99 -11.56
CA TYR A 476 -9.36 27.98 -10.55
C TYR A 476 -7.90 27.77 -10.10
N LEU A 477 -7.14 26.92 -10.81
CA LEU A 477 -5.72 26.77 -10.50
C LEU A 477 -4.91 27.92 -11.09
N PRO A 478 -3.85 28.37 -10.38
CA PRO A 478 -2.96 29.40 -10.90
C PRO A 478 -2.27 28.94 -12.20
N ASP A 479 -1.86 29.90 -13.02
CA ASP A 479 -1.06 29.67 -14.23
C ASP A 479 0.41 29.36 -13.88
N ASP A 480 0.61 28.28 -13.13
CA ASP A 480 1.90 27.74 -12.73
C ASP A 480 2.15 26.36 -13.36
N ASN A 481 3.25 25.70 -13.01
CA ASN A 481 3.57 24.38 -13.57
C ASN A 481 2.50 23.31 -13.24
N VAL A 482 1.83 23.41 -12.08
CA VAL A 482 0.81 22.46 -11.64
C VAL A 482 -0.49 22.67 -12.39
N GLY A 483 -0.98 23.93 -12.44
CA GLY A 483 -2.17 24.30 -13.18
C GLY A 483 -2.04 23.94 -14.67
N ASN A 484 -0.92 24.30 -15.30
CA ASN A 484 -0.65 23.98 -16.69
C ASN A 484 -0.57 22.47 -16.96
N ALA A 485 0.02 21.70 -16.05
CA ALA A 485 0.11 20.24 -16.22
C ALA A 485 -1.27 19.58 -16.19
N LEU A 486 -2.16 20.01 -15.29
CA LEU A 486 -3.52 19.46 -15.18
C LEU A 486 -4.42 19.96 -16.32
N GLU A 487 -4.30 21.22 -16.71
CA GLU A 487 -5.08 21.81 -17.80
C GLU A 487 -4.82 21.10 -19.14
N ARG A 488 -3.57 20.72 -19.42
CA ARG A 488 -3.21 19.94 -20.62
C ARG A 488 -3.96 18.61 -20.73
N LEU A 489 -4.24 17.94 -19.60
CA LEU A 489 -4.92 16.65 -19.59
C LEU A 489 -6.34 16.71 -20.18
N LYS A 490 -7.00 17.87 -20.05
CA LYS A 490 -8.35 18.09 -20.59
C LYS A 490 -8.38 17.86 -22.09
N SER A 491 -7.52 18.57 -22.82
CA SER A 491 -7.46 18.49 -24.27
C SER A 491 -6.79 17.21 -24.79
N GLU A 492 -5.74 16.73 -24.11
CA GLU A 492 -4.97 15.57 -24.57
C GLU A 492 -5.72 14.24 -24.37
N TYR A 493 -6.43 14.08 -23.25
CA TYR A 493 -7.02 12.80 -22.86
C TYR A 493 -8.55 12.87 -22.74
N ILE A 494 -9.05 13.84 -21.97
CA ILE A 494 -10.43 13.80 -21.48
C ILE A 494 -11.44 14.17 -22.57
N THR A 495 -11.16 15.16 -23.41
CA THR A 495 -12.07 15.59 -24.49
C THR A 495 -12.40 14.43 -25.44
N ASN A 496 -11.41 13.60 -25.80
CA ASN A 496 -11.65 12.45 -26.66
C ASN A 496 -12.48 11.37 -25.94
N TRP A 497 -12.17 11.09 -24.67
CA TRP A 497 -12.93 10.13 -23.87
C TRP A 497 -14.40 10.57 -23.72
N LEU A 498 -14.65 11.84 -23.39
CA LEU A 498 -16.01 12.40 -23.28
C LEU A 498 -16.77 12.39 -24.61
N LYS A 499 -16.09 12.62 -25.74
CA LYS A 499 -16.73 12.50 -27.06
C LYS A 499 -17.24 11.08 -27.33
N GLU A 500 -16.50 10.05 -26.93
CA GLU A 500 -16.96 8.65 -27.06
C GLU A 500 -18.11 8.33 -26.09
N VAL A 501 -18.06 8.83 -24.84
CA VAL A 501 -19.20 8.73 -23.91
C VAL A 501 -20.43 9.42 -24.49
N ASN A 502 -20.28 10.62 -25.05
CA ASN A 502 -21.37 11.41 -25.59
C ASN A 502 -22.10 10.71 -26.75
N LYS A 503 -21.39 9.92 -27.56
CA LYS A 503 -21.99 9.15 -28.66
C LYS A 503 -22.94 8.04 -28.17
N SER A 504 -22.68 7.46 -27.01
CA SER A 504 -23.36 6.25 -26.52
C SER A 504 -24.24 6.51 -25.28
N HIS A 505 -23.93 7.52 -24.46
CA HIS A 505 -24.49 7.76 -23.14
C HIS A 505 -24.78 9.25 -22.86
N LEU A 506 -25.24 9.99 -23.87
CA LEU A 506 -25.60 11.41 -23.75
C LEU A 506 -26.54 11.69 -22.56
N GLU A 507 -27.53 10.83 -22.35
CA GLU A 507 -28.51 10.99 -21.25
C GLU A 507 -27.88 10.96 -19.86
N VAL A 508 -26.80 10.19 -19.69
CA VAL A 508 -26.06 10.12 -18.41
C VAL A 508 -25.29 11.42 -18.20
N ILE A 509 -24.63 11.96 -19.24
CA ILE A 509 -23.96 13.27 -19.18
C ILE A 509 -24.97 14.36 -18.76
N VAL A 510 -26.14 14.39 -19.42
CA VAL A 510 -27.19 15.37 -19.12
C VAL A 510 -27.66 15.24 -17.68
N SER A 511 -27.95 14.01 -17.24
CA SER A 511 -28.39 13.72 -15.88
C SER A 511 -27.40 14.17 -14.80
N CYS A 512 -26.10 14.18 -15.11
CA CYS A 512 -25.05 14.66 -14.21
C CYS A 512 -24.94 16.19 -14.16
N LEU A 513 -25.43 16.91 -15.18
CA LEU A 513 -25.33 18.38 -15.30
C LEU A 513 -26.60 19.12 -14.91
N LEU A 514 -27.66 18.41 -14.52
CA LEU A 514 -28.89 19.04 -14.02
C LEU A 514 -28.64 19.76 -12.68
N PRO A 515 -29.45 20.79 -12.34
CA PRO A 515 -29.36 21.48 -11.05
C PRO A 515 -29.51 20.56 -9.84
N HIS A 516 -30.25 19.48 -10.04
CA HIS A 516 -30.41 18.40 -9.08
C HIS A 516 -30.05 17.08 -9.78
N PRO A 517 -28.75 16.77 -9.89
CA PRO A 517 -28.32 15.60 -10.62
C PRO A 517 -28.79 14.32 -9.90
N VAL A 518 -28.81 13.23 -10.63
CA VAL A 518 -29.07 11.87 -10.11
C VAL A 518 -28.17 11.54 -8.91
N GLU A 519 -28.68 10.77 -7.95
CA GLU A 519 -28.03 10.55 -6.65
C GLU A 519 -26.60 10.02 -6.77
N TYR A 520 -26.36 9.05 -7.65
CA TYR A 520 -25.02 8.49 -7.86
C TYR A 520 -24.00 9.50 -8.41
N ALA A 521 -24.42 10.59 -9.04
CA ALA A 521 -23.55 11.63 -9.60
C ALA A 521 -23.22 12.74 -8.60
N ARG A 522 -23.85 12.74 -7.41
CA ARG A 522 -23.60 13.72 -6.34
C ARG A 522 -22.34 13.33 -5.56
N VAL A 523 -21.19 13.67 -6.11
CA VAL A 523 -19.89 13.32 -5.54
C VAL A 523 -18.91 14.49 -5.67
N GLY A 524 -18.12 14.74 -4.62
CA GLY A 524 -17.08 15.76 -4.66
C GLY A 524 -17.59 17.19 -4.46
N GLY A 525 -16.67 18.10 -4.17
CA GLY A 525 -16.96 19.52 -3.99
C GLY A 525 -18.04 19.77 -2.93
N PHE A 526 -19.07 20.52 -3.32
CA PHE A 526 -20.16 20.90 -2.43
C PHE A 526 -21.10 19.74 -2.05
N TRP A 527 -20.98 18.57 -2.68
CA TRP A 527 -21.73 17.38 -2.29
C TRP A 527 -21.14 16.69 -1.06
N ASP A 528 -19.86 16.94 -0.78
CA ASP A 528 -19.18 16.42 0.42
C ASP A 528 -19.35 17.35 1.64
N THR A 529 -19.98 18.53 1.45
CA THR A 529 -20.17 19.55 2.49
C THR A 529 -21.64 19.86 2.74
N LEU A 530 -21.93 20.51 3.87
CA LEU A 530 -23.29 21.00 4.18
C LEU A 530 -23.58 22.28 3.37
N ALA A 531 -23.88 22.10 2.08
CA ALA A 531 -24.21 23.20 1.17
C ALA A 531 -25.70 23.53 1.15
N THR A 532 -26.04 24.83 1.05
CA THR A 532 -27.42 25.25 0.83
C THR A 532 -27.87 24.92 -0.60
N ARG A 533 -29.18 24.83 -0.82
CA ARG A 533 -29.73 24.61 -2.19
C ARG A 533 -29.26 25.69 -3.17
N THR A 534 -29.16 26.95 -2.73
CA THR A 534 -28.65 28.04 -3.56
C THR A 534 -27.19 27.82 -3.97
N THR A 535 -26.35 27.40 -3.02
CA THR A 535 -24.94 27.05 -3.29
C THR A 535 -24.86 25.89 -4.29
N GLN A 536 -25.66 24.84 -4.11
CA GLN A 536 -25.68 23.69 -5.03
C GLN A 536 -26.01 24.10 -6.47
N ILE A 537 -26.97 25.00 -6.65
CA ILE A 537 -27.35 25.52 -7.97
C ILE A 537 -26.23 26.39 -8.56
N LYS A 538 -25.63 27.28 -7.76
CA LYS A 538 -24.50 28.15 -8.18
C LYS A 538 -23.32 27.31 -8.65
N GLU A 539 -22.87 26.36 -7.83
CA GLU A 539 -21.73 25.51 -8.15
C GLU A 539 -22.02 24.56 -9.32
N GLY A 540 -23.25 24.02 -9.42
CA GLY A 540 -23.67 23.22 -10.56
C GLY A 540 -23.61 24.00 -11.89
N LEU A 541 -24.00 25.28 -11.86
CA LEU A 541 -23.95 26.17 -13.02
C LEU A 541 -22.49 26.54 -13.39
N ASN A 542 -21.65 26.82 -12.39
CA ASN A 542 -20.22 27.08 -12.61
C ASN A 542 -19.53 25.88 -13.28
N CYS A 543 -19.76 24.69 -12.72
CA CYS A 543 -19.26 23.44 -13.28
C CYS A 543 -19.69 23.24 -14.74
N PHE A 544 -20.95 23.55 -15.07
CA PHE A 544 -21.42 23.57 -16.46
C PHE A 544 -20.62 24.53 -17.34
N PHE A 545 -20.37 25.76 -16.88
CA PHE A 545 -19.56 26.74 -17.64
C PHE A 545 -18.12 26.29 -17.85
N CYS A 546 -17.50 25.61 -16.88
CA CYS A 546 -16.16 25.06 -17.01
C CYS A 546 -16.03 23.99 -18.12
N LEU A 547 -17.14 23.40 -18.58
CA LEU A 547 -17.14 22.40 -19.66
C LEU A 547 -17.31 23.01 -21.06
N VAL A 548 -17.85 24.23 -21.15
CA VAL A 548 -18.15 24.92 -22.43
C VAL A 548 -16.91 25.08 -23.33
N PRO A 549 -15.73 25.49 -22.82
CA PRO A 549 -14.54 25.69 -23.66
C PRO A 549 -14.05 24.44 -24.41
N TYR A 550 -14.49 23.25 -23.99
CA TYR A 550 -13.99 21.98 -24.51
C TYR A 550 -14.96 21.28 -25.47
N ASP A 551 -16.03 21.97 -25.90
CA ASP A 551 -17.05 21.46 -26.83
C ASP A 551 -17.64 20.10 -26.40
N ILE A 552 -17.68 19.82 -25.10
CA ILE A 552 -18.26 18.58 -24.54
C ILE A 552 -19.77 18.57 -24.82
N ILE A 553 -20.39 19.74 -24.78
CA ILE A 553 -21.79 19.97 -25.11
C ILE A 553 -21.81 20.81 -26.39
N THR A 554 -21.92 20.15 -27.54
CA THR A 554 -21.80 20.83 -28.84
C THR A 554 -23.06 21.61 -29.22
N PHE A 555 -22.87 22.81 -29.78
CA PHE A 555 -23.85 23.58 -30.56
C PHE A 555 -24.08 22.97 -31.96
N GLN A 556 -24.27 21.66 -32.08
CA GLN A 556 -24.66 21.13 -33.40
C GLN A 556 -26.06 21.64 -33.76
N VAL A 557 -26.15 22.25 -34.95
CA VAL A 557 -27.33 22.90 -35.55
C VAL A 557 -28.46 21.88 -35.86
N ASN A 558 -28.22 20.59 -35.66
CA ASN A 558 -29.30 19.62 -35.54
C ASN A 558 -30.02 19.87 -34.21
N ASN A 559 -31.33 20.17 -34.27
CA ASN A 559 -32.25 20.60 -33.20
C ASN A 559 -32.08 20.03 -31.76
N THR A 560 -31.28 19.00 -31.52
CA THR A 560 -31.08 18.34 -30.23
C THR A 560 -30.05 19.01 -29.32
N GLY A 561 -28.89 19.44 -29.82
CA GLY A 561 -27.81 20.01 -28.98
C GLY A 561 -28.12 21.39 -28.41
N PHE A 562 -28.68 22.28 -29.24
CA PHE A 562 -29.13 23.62 -28.81
C PHE A 562 -30.30 23.52 -27.81
N ARG A 563 -31.25 22.62 -28.04
CA ARG A 563 -32.35 22.35 -27.09
C ARG A 563 -31.83 21.80 -25.77
N LEU A 564 -30.75 21.03 -25.78
CA LEU A 564 -30.19 20.45 -24.55
C LEU A 564 -29.57 21.52 -23.63
N ILE A 565 -28.73 22.40 -24.17
CA ILE A 565 -28.16 23.53 -23.42
C ILE A 565 -29.29 24.44 -22.93
N GLN A 566 -30.23 24.77 -23.81
CA GLN A 566 -31.39 25.58 -23.46
C GLN A 566 -32.23 24.93 -22.36
N ASN A 567 -32.43 23.61 -22.41
CA ASN A 567 -33.18 22.87 -21.39
C ASN A 567 -32.44 22.82 -20.06
N ILE A 568 -31.11 22.59 -20.05
CA ILE A 568 -30.31 22.59 -18.83
C ILE A 568 -30.38 23.98 -18.18
N LEU A 569 -30.06 25.03 -18.94
CA LEU A 569 -30.12 26.42 -18.45
C LEU A 569 -31.54 26.79 -18.00
N LEU A 570 -32.58 26.46 -18.77
CA LEU A 570 -33.97 26.70 -18.38
C LEU A 570 -34.31 25.97 -17.08
N THR A 571 -33.81 24.76 -16.87
CA THR A 571 -34.03 24.01 -15.62
C THR A 571 -33.31 24.68 -14.45
N PHE A 572 -32.09 25.20 -14.64
CA PHE A 572 -31.42 26.05 -13.64
C PHE A 572 -32.25 27.29 -13.30
N PHE A 573 -32.71 28.04 -14.31
CA PHE A 573 -33.55 29.23 -14.11
C PHE A 573 -34.85 28.91 -13.36
N LEU A 574 -35.57 27.85 -13.77
CA LEU A 574 -36.80 27.44 -13.10
C LEU A 574 -36.55 27.02 -11.64
N THR A 575 -35.44 26.34 -11.35
CA THR A 575 -35.10 25.90 -9.98
C THR A 575 -34.70 27.06 -9.06
N VAL A 576 -34.27 28.20 -9.61
CA VAL A 576 -33.99 29.42 -8.83
C VAL A 576 -35.28 30.20 -8.55
N ILE A 577 -36.24 30.16 -9.48
CA ILE A 577 -37.52 30.88 -9.38
C ILE A 577 -38.52 30.16 -8.45
N TYR A 578 -38.49 28.82 -8.43
CA TYR A 578 -39.37 27.94 -7.64
C TYR A 578 -38.60 27.20 -6.55
#